data_AF-A0A372ZIN9-F1
#
_entry.id   AF-A0A372ZIN9-F1
#
_cell.length_a   1.000
_cell.length_b   1.000
_cell.length_c   1.000
_cell.angle_alpha   90.00
_cell.angle_beta   90.00
_cell.angle_gamma   90.00
#
_symmetry.space_group_name_H-M   'P 1'
#
loop_
_entity.id
_entity.type
_entity.pdbx_description
1 polymer ?
#
loop_
_entity_poly.entity_id
_entity_poly.type
_entity_poly.pdbx_seq_one_letter_code
_entity_poly.pdbx_strand_id
1 'polypeptide(L)'
;MPVPPPLQDPPADALPEGFRRTRAEIELLLDQAEEEIHFEWNGQPWGEHHPDRLLTMWCSRPPEAARGVKECCRWVLGHRPTGPLTDRTTSYPPTKEELAKENFRARDVVEQLIPEWRRIGDDYAAAFIRTLRWMRGDDDERPIVEPGRTRH
;
A
#
# COMPACT_ATOMS: atom_id res chain seq x y z
N MET A 1 33.98 -6.30 29.31
CA MET A 1 32.72 -5.91 28.64
C MET A 1 32.67 -6.67 27.33
N PRO A 2 31.74 -7.61 27.11
CA PRO A 2 31.57 -8.21 25.80
C PRO A 2 31.17 -7.12 24.80
N VAL A 3 31.79 -7.13 23.62
CA VAL A 3 31.43 -6.25 22.50
C VAL A 3 30.03 -6.67 22.04
N PRO A 4 29.06 -5.74 21.91
CA PRO A 4 27.76 -6.10 21.36
C PRO A 4 27.97 -6.65 19.94
N PRO A 5 27.22 -7.71 19.55
CA PRO A 5 27.31 -8.22 18.20
C PRO A 5 27.02 -7.09 17.19
N PRO A 6 27.70 -7.07 16.04
CA PRO A 6 27.39 -6.11 14.99
C PRO A 6 25.90 -6.24 14.63
N LEU A 7 25.24 -5.09 14.46
CA LEU A 7 23.87 -5.04 13.94
C LEU A 7 23.89 -5.80 12.60
N GLN A 8 23.24 -6.96 12.58
CA GLN A 8 23.06 -7.70 11.33
C GLN A 8 22.12 -6.89 10.46
N ASP A 9 22.55 -6.61 9.23
CA ASP A 9 21.64 -6.07 8.23
C ASP A 9 20.42 -6.99 8.14
N PRO A 10 19.20 -6.45 8.09
CA PRO A 10 18.00 -7.26 8.00
C PRO A 10 18.09 -8.13 6.74
N PRO A 11 17.59 -9.37 6.79
CA PRO A 11 17.60 -10.24 5.62
C PRO A 11 16.89 -9.54 4.45
N ALA A 12 17.36 -9.78 3.23
CA ALA A 12 16.82 -9.16 2.01
C ALA A 12 15.31 -9.39 1.83
N ASP A 13 14.76 -10.39 2.54
CA ASP A 13 13.35 -10.77 2.52
C ASP A 13 12.57 -10.34 3.76
N ALA A 14 13.15 -9.50 4.63
CA ALA A 14 12.54 -9.05 5.86
C ALA A 14 11.27 -8.22 5.60
N LEU A 15 10.21 -8.53 6.34
CA LEU A 15 9.02 -7.70 6.44
C LEU A 15 8.99 -6.95 7.77
N PRO A 16 8.28 -5.81 7.86
CA PRO A 16 8.11 -5.09 9.11
C PRO A 16 7.51 -5.97 10.22
N GLU A 17 7.92 -5.70 11.46
CA GLU A 17 7.38 -6.39 12.62
C GLU A 17 5.85 -6.22 12.72
N GLY A 18 5.16 -7.31 13.05
CA GLY A 18 3.70 -7.34 13.21
C GLY A 18 2.92 -7.53 11.90
N PHE A 19 3.60 -7.70 10.76
CA PHE A 19 2.94 -8.10 9.52
C PHE A 19 2.53 -9.58 9.59
N ARG A 20 1.30 -9.86 9.16
CA ARG A 20 0.73 -11.23 9.12
C ARG A 20 0.72 -11.82 7.71
N ARG A 21 0.85 -10.98 6.69
CA ARG A 21 0.96 -11.42 5.28
C ARG A 21 2.41 -11.75 4.94
N THR A 22 2.57 -12.74 4.07
CA THR A 22 3.85 -13.20 3.54
C THR A 22 4.36 -12.26 2.45
N ARG A 23 5.66 -12.34 2.14
CA ARG A 23 6.27 -11.57 1.05
C ARG A 23 5.60 -11.86 -0.28
N ALA A 24 5.34 -13.13 -0.58
CA ALA A 24 4.67 -13.57 -1.81
C ALA A 24 3.24 -13.00 -1.94
N GLU A 25 2.49 -12.91 -0.84
CA GLU A 25 1.16 -12.26 -0.87
C GLU A 25 1.25 -10.76 -1.18
N ILE A 26 2.29 -10.08 -0.69
CA ILE A 26 2.52 -8.66 -0.93
C ILE A 26 3.02 -8.42 -2.36
N GLU A 27 3.88 -9.29 -2.89
CA GLU A 27 4.33 -9.27 -4.29
C GLU A 27 3.16 -9.52 -5.25
N LEU A 28 2.30 -10.50 -4.97
CA LEU A 28 1.09 -10.71 -5.76
C LEU A 28 0.16 -9.50 -5.74
N LEU A 29 0.01 -8.82 -4.60
CA LEU A 29 -0.76 -7.59 -4.50
C LEU A 29 -0.12 -6.44 -5.30
N LEU A 30 1.22 -6.38 -5.35
CA LEU A 30 1.96 -5.40 -6.16
C LEU A 30 1.68 -5.62 -7.66
N ASP A 31 1.79 -6.85 -8.14
CA ASP A 31 1.53 -7.18 -9.54
C ASP A 31 0.09 -6.85 -9.94
N GLN A 32 -0.88 -7.20 -9.09
CA GLN A 32 -2.28 -6.84 -9.29
C GLN A 32 -2.50 -5.32 -9.32
N ALA A 33 -1.82 -4.57 -8.45
CA ALA A 33 -1.91 -3.11 -8.46
C ALA A 33 -1.34 -2.53 -9.77
N GLU A 34 -0.27 -3.12 -10.32
CA GLU A 34 0.28 -2.74 -11.62
C GLU A 34 -0.70 -2.99 -12.77
N GLU A 35 -1.36 -4.14 -12.77
CA GLU A 35 -2.38 -4.50 -13.76
C GLU A 35 -3.58 -3.57 -13.71
N GLU A 36 -4.00 -3.16 -12.51
CA GLU A 36 -5.14 -2.26 -12.31
C GLU A 36 -4.83 -0.83 -12.76
N ILE A 37 -3.58 -0.37 -12.62
CA ILE A 37 -3.15 0.94 -13.12
C ILE A 37 -3.18 1.00 -14.66
N HIS A 38 -2.86 -0.12 -15.32
CA HIS A 38 -2.78 -0.22 -16.78
C HIS A 38 -4.02 -0.86 -17.40
N PHE A 39 -5.08 -1.05 -16.62
CA PHE A 39 -6.29 -1.70 -17.12
C PHE A 39 -6.95 -0.83 -18.19
N GLU A 40 -7.16 -1.44 -19.35
CA GLU A 40 -7.90 -0.86 -20.45
C GLU A 40 -9.19 -1.63 -20.68
N TRP A 41 -10.28 -0.90 -20.89
CA TRP A 41 -11.55 -1.46 -21.30
C TRP A 41 -11.88 -0.95 -22.70
N ASN A 42 -12.16 -1.86 -23.63
CA ASN A 42 -12.37 -1.55 -25.05
C ASN A 42 -11.21 -0.72 -25.67
N GLY A 43 -9.96 -0.98 -25.25
CA GLY A 43 -8.77 -0.28 -25.73
C GLY A 43 -8.70 1.19 -25.32
N GLN A 44 -9.38 1.57 -24.23
CA GLN A 44 -9.27 2.88 -23.60
C GLN A 44 -8.82 2.74 -22.15
N PRO A 45 -7.93 3.60 -21.64
CA PRO A 45 -7.58 3.66 -20.23
C PRO A 45 -8.84 3.87 -19.41
N TRP A 46 -9.08 2.97 -18.46
CA TRP A 46 -10.30 3.02 -17.68
C TRP A 46 -10.14 3.96 -16.49
N GLY A 47 -11.10 4.88 -16.31
CA GLY A 47 -11.04 5.93 -15.29
C GLY A 47 -12.05 5.82 -14.15
N GLU A 48 -13.02 4.91 -14.25
CA GLU A 48 -14.18 4.83 -13.35
C GLU A 48 -14.37 3.42 -12.75
N HIS A 49 -15.45 3.19 -12.02
CA HIS A 49 -15.74 1.91 -11.40
C HIS A 49 -16.16 0.83 -12.42
N HIS A 50 -15.56 -0.37 -12.37
CA HIS A 50 -15.95 -1.51 -13.20
C HIS A 50 -16.68 -2.55 -12.34
N PRO A 51 -17.93 -2.96 -12.67
CA PRO A 51 -18.73 -3.83 -11.82
C PRO A 51 -18.05 -5.18 -11.48
N ASP A 52 -17.16 -5.66 -12.36
CA ASP A 52 -16.44 -6.93 -12.17
C ASP A 52 -15.05 -6.82 -11.52
N ARG A 53 -14.59 -5.61 -11.12
CA ARG A 53 -13.27 -5.42 -10.45
C ARG A 53 -13.41 -4.71 -9.11
N LEU A 54 -13.44 -5.48 -8.03
CA LEU A 54 -13.81 -5.06 -6.66
C LEU A 54 -12.94 -3.96 -6.00
N LEU A 55 -11.80 -3.56 -6.57
CA LEU A 55 -11.15 -2.28 -6.19
C LEU A 55 -12.15 -1.12 -6.28
N THR A 56 -13.08 -1.22 -7.21
CA THR A 56 -14.02 -0.20 -7.60
C THR A 56 -15.27 -0.13 -6.71
N MET A 57 -15.25 -0.63 -5.48
CA MET A 57 -16.45 -0.47 -4.61
C MET A 57 -16.28 0.63 -3.56
N TRP A 58 -15.05 1.08 -3.29
CA TRP A 58 -14.77 1.98 -2.16
C TRP A 58 -13.96 3.23 -2.53
N CYS A 59 -13.43 3.34 -3.76
CA CYS A 59 -12.59 4.47 -4.19
C CYS A 59 -13.13 5.16 -5.45
N SER A 60 -13.27 6.48 -5.46
CA SER A 60 -13.85 7.19 -6.62
C SER A 60 -12.93 7.18 -7.85
N ARG A 61 -11.63 6.95 -7.66
CA ARG A 61 -10.59 6.93 -8.69
C ARG A 61 -9.75 5.65 -8.59
N PRO A 62 -10.16 4.56 -9.26
CA PRO A 62 -9.50 3.26 -9.15
C PRO A 62 -8.00 3.25 -9.53
N PRO A 63 -7.54 3.93 -10.59
CA PRO A 63 -6.11 4.00 -10.90
C PRO A 63 -5.30 4.71 -9.81
N GLU A 64 -5.90 5.67 -9.12
CA GLU A 64 -5.26 6.39 -8.02
C GLU A 64 -5.15 5.51 -6.76
N ALA A 65 -6.21 4.79 -6.42
CA ALA A 65 -6.19 3.81 -5.34
C ALA A 65 -5.17 2.70 -5.62
N ALA A 66 -5.15 2.15 -6.84
CA ALA A 66 -4.17 1.14 -7.24
C ALA A 66 -2.72 1.64 -7.11
N ARG A 67 -2.45 2.92 -7.43
CA ARG A 67 -1.14 3.54 -7.14
C ARG A 67 -0.82 3.56 -5.64
N GLY A 68 -1.80 3.85 -4.79
CA GLY A 68 -1.63 3.81 -3.33
C GLY A 68 -1.28 2.42 -2.81
N VAL A 69 -1.94 1.38 -3.33
CA VAL A 69 -1.60 -0.03 -3.04
C VAL A 69 -0.18 -0.35 -3.50
N LYS A 70 0.14 -0.05 -4.77
CA LYS A 70 1.45 -0.30 -5.39
C LYS A 70 2.58 0.33 -4.57
N GLU A 71 2.49 1.62 -4.27
CA GLU A 71 3.56 2.34 -3.57
C GLU A 71 3.69 1.89 -2.10
N CYS A 72 2.59 1.45 -1.46
CA CYS A 72 2.66 0.77 -0.17
C CYS A 72 3.45 -0.54 -0.25
N CYS A 73 3.13 -1.42 -1.22
CA CYS A 73 3.82 -2.69 -1.41
C CYS A 73 5.30 -2.48 -1.72
N ARG A 74 5.63 -1.57 -2.64
CA ARG A 74 7.03 -1.26 -3.00
C ARG A 74 7.83 -0.76 -1.80
N TRP A 75 7.23 0.05 -0.95
CA TRP A 75 7.89 0.56 0.25
C TRP A 75 8.16 -0.56 1.27
N VAL A 76 7.16 -1.38 1.56
CA VAL A 76 7.30 -2.53 2.48
C VAL A 76 8.29 -3.57 1.98
N LEU A 77 8.34 -3.82 0.66
CA LEU A 77 9.26 -4.77 0.03
C LEU A 77 10.69 -4.22 -0.13
N GLY A 78 10.93 -2.94 0.22
CA GLY A 78 12.24 -2.31 0.08
C GLY A 78 12.58 -1.86 -1.35
N HIS A 79 11.63 -1.93 -2.28
CA HIS A 79 11.79 -1.40 -3.64
C HIS A 79 11.76 0.14 -3.68
N ARG A 80 11.42 0.79 -2.57
CA ARG A 80 11.37 2.24 -2.41
C ARG A 80 12.09 2.63 -1.09
N PRO A 81 13.14 3.49 -1.14
CA PRO A 81 13.89 3.89 0.06
C PRO A 81 13.21 5.03 0.85
N THR A 82 12.09 5.55 0.36
CA THR A 82 11.37 6.69 0.94
C THR A 82 9.91 6.36 1.22
N GLY A 83 9.37 6.94 2.28
CA GLY A 83 7.95 6.85 2.61
C GLY A 83 7.03 7.32 1.47
N PRO A 84 5.92 6.62 1.18
CA PRO A 84 5.09 6.87 0.01
C PRO A 84 4.21 8.14 0.11
N LEU A 85 4.01 8.70 1.31
CA LEU A 85 3.28 9.96 1.49
C LEU A 85 4.16 11.09 2.00
N THR A 86 5.20 10.80 2.79
CA THR A 86 6.09 11.84 3.32
C THR A 86 7.32 12.11 2.46
N ASP A 87 7.65 11.22 1.52
CA ASP A 87 8.89 11.22 0.72
C ASP A 87 10.18 11.27 1.57
N ARG A 88 10.10 10.95 2.87
CA ARG A 88 11.27 10.89 3.76
C ARG A 88 11.99 9.58 3.60
N THR A 89 13.31 9.58 3.67
CA THR A 89 14.12 8.36 3.72
C THR A 89 13.71 7.52 4.92
N THR A 90 13.55 6.22 4.70
CA THR A 90 13.13 5.24 5.70
C THR A 90 14.09 4.07 5.76
N SER A 91 14.08 3.38 6.89
CA SER A 91 14.79 2.10 7.06
C SER A 91 14.11 0.98 6.27
N TYR A 92 14.87 -0.07 5.96
CA TYR A 92 14.33 -1.33 5.43
C TYR A 92 14.60 -2.45 6.43
N PRO A 93 13.58 -3.25 6.83
CA PRO A 93 12.16 -2.97 6.63
C PRO A 93 11.73 -1.71 7.39
N PRO A 94 10.63 -1.03 6.98
CA PRO A 94 10.09 0.10 7.73
C PRO A 94 9.83 -0.23 9.20
N THR A 95 10.29 0.65 10.09
CA THR A 95 10.06 0.54 11.52
C THR A 95 8.60 0.80 11.89
N LYS A 96 8.19 0.36 13.09
CA LYS A 96 6.85 0.67 13.62
C LYS A 96 6.55 2.17 13.68
N GLU A 97 7.56 2.99 13.97
CA GLU A 97 7.42 4.45 14.03
C GLU A 97 7.25 5.06 12.63
N GLU A 98 8.03 4.61 11.64
CA GLU A 98 7.88 5.06 10.25
C GLU A 98 6.51 4.67 9.67
N LEU A 99 6.06 3.44 9.94
CA LEU A 99 4.71 2.99 9.58
C LEU A 99 3.61 3.85 10.23
N ALA A 100 3.79 4.21 11.50
CA ALA A 100 2.83 5.07 12.20
C ALA A 100 2.79 6.47 11.58
N LYS A 101 3.94 7.08 11.30
CA LYS A 101 4.04 8.40 10.66
C LYS A 101 3.36 8.43 9.29
N GLU A 102 3.62 7.45 8.44
CA GLU A 102 2.96 7.35 7.13
C GLU A 102 1.44 7.12 7.27
N ASN A 103 1.00 6.32 8.25
CA ASN A 103 -0.44 6.10 8.50
C ASN A 103 -1.14 7.39 8.98
N PHE A 104 -0.54 8.13 9.91
CA PHE A 104 -1.07 9.44 10.34
C PHE A 104 -1.13 10.41 9.17
N ARG A 105 -0.07 10.48 8.38
CA ARG A 105 -0.03 11.30 7.16
C ARG A 105 -1.16 10.94 6.20
N ALA A 106 -1.44 9.66 6.02
CA ALA A 106 -2.51 9.20 5.14
C ALA A 106 -3.89 9.59 5.67
N ARG A 107 -4.12 9.50 6.99
CA ARG A 107 -5.37 9.92 7.61
C ARG A 107 -5.61 11.41 7.43
N ASP A 108 -4.60 12.23 7.69
CA ASP A 108 -4.69 13.68 7.52
C ASP A 108 -5.03 14.07 6.07
N VAL A 109 -4.55 13.30 5.08
CA VAL A 109 -4.93 13.47 3.65
C VAL A 109 -6.39 13.11 3.41
N VAL A 110 -6.84 11.93 3.88
CA VAL A 110 -8.22 11.46 3.71
C VAL A 110 -9.22 12.38 4.41
N GLU A 111 -8.89 12.83 5.62
CA GLU A 111 -9.71 13.75 6.43
C GLU A 111 -9.58 15.21 5.96
N GLN A 112 -8.71 15.47 4.96
CA GLN A 112 -8.47 16.79 4.36
C GLN A 112 -8.08 17.87 5.39
N LEU A 113 -7.42 17.47 6.48
CA LEU A 113 -7.09 18.35 7.60
C LEU A 113 -6.05 19.41 7.23
N ILE A 114 -5.20 19.13 6.24
CA ILE A 114 -4.08 19.99 5.84
C ILE A 114 -4.15 20.28 4.32
N PRO A 115 -4.50 21.52 3.92
CA PRO A 115 -4.72 21.87 2.51
C PRO A 115 -3.54 21.58 1.59
N GLU A 116 -2.30 21.74 2.07
CA GLU A 116 -1.06 21.50 1.32
C GLU A 116 -0.91 20.02 0.92
N TRP A 117 -1.63 19.13 1.58
CA TRP A 117 -1.52 17.68 1.38
C TRP A 117 -2.57 17.17 0.40
N ARG A 118 -3.50 18.01 -0.06
CA ARG A 118 -4.48 17.69 -1.12
C ARG A 118 -3.84 17.33 -2.47
N ARG A 119 -2.55 17.64 -2.65
CA ARG A 119 -1.78 17.16 -3.81
C ARG A 119 -1.62 15.63 -3.81
N ILE A 120 -1.65 15.03 -2.62
CA ILE A 120 -1.78 13.58 -2.43
C ILE A 120 -3.28 13.34 -2.49
N GLY A 121 -3.73 12.58 -3.47
CA GLY A 121 -5.15 12.33 -3.60
C GLY A 121 -5.68 11.41 -2.48
N ASP A 122 -6.95 11.58 -2.14
CA ASP A 122 -7.62 10.90 -1.03
C ASP A 122 -7.76 9.40 -1.26
N ASP A 123 -8.08 8.97 -2.49
CA ASP A 123 -8.16 7.57 -2.88
C ASP A 123 -6.79 6.88 -2.77
N TYR A 124 -5.69 7.57 -3.13
CA TYR A 124 -4.33 7.08 -2.91
C TYR A 124 -4.06 6.83 -1.42
N ALA A 125 -4.36 7.82 -0.57
CA ALA A 125 -4.10 7.74 0.87
C ALA A 125 -5.00 6.70 1.56
N ALA A 126 -6.26 6.59 1.16
CA ALA A 126 -7.19 5.57 1.65
C ALA A 126 -6.71 4.16 1.29
N ALA A 127 -6.26 3.96 0.05
CA ALA A 127 -5.69 2.70 -0.42
C ALA A 127 -4.45 2.30 0.38
N PHE A 128 -3.58 3.26 0.67
CA PHE A 128 -2.40 3.04 1.49
C PHE A 128 -2.77 2.55 2.91
N ILE A 129 -3.71 3.23 3.58
CA ILE A 129 -4.19 2.83 4.92
C ILE A 129 -4.75 1.40 4.90
N ARG A 130 -5.60 1.11 3.91
CA ARG A 130 -6.23 -0.20 3.78
C ARG A 130 -5.23 -1.31 3.52
N THR A 131 -4.23 -1.04 2.68
CA THR A 131 -3.13 -1.97 2.39
C THR A 131 -2.31 -2.28 3.64
N LEU A 132 -1.96 -1.26 4.43
CA LEU A 132 -1.27 -1.48 5.70
C LEU A 132 -2.08 -2.30 6.70
N ARG A 133 -3.39 -2.06 6.81
CA ARG A 133 -4.28 -2.84 7.69
C ARG A 133 -4.36 -4.30 7.25
N TRP A 134 -4.51 -4.55 5.96
CA TRP A 134 -4.54 -5.90 5.40
C TRP A 134 -3.22 -6.65 5.63
N MET A 135 -2.08 -5.99 5.44
CA MET A 135 -0.75 -6.57 5.68
C MET A 135 -0.52 -6.96 7.14
N ARG A 136 -1.04 -6.17 8.08
CA ARG A 136 -1.02 -6.45 9.53
C ARG A 136 -2.06 -7.48 9.97
N GLY A 137 -3.02 -7.78 9.11
CA GLY A 137 -4.20 -8.59 9.43
C GLY A 137 -5.14 -7.93 10.43
N ASP A 138 -5.16 -6.59 10.44
CA ASP A 138 -6.21 -5.79 11.10
C ASP A 138 -7.50 -5.77 10.27
N ASP A 139 -7.39 -6.08 8.97
CA ASP A 139 -8.49 -6.21 8.01
C ASP A 139 -8.26 -7.48 7.16
N ASP A 140 -9.32 -8.27 7.00
CA ASP A 140 -9.28 -9.47 6.15
C ASP A 140 -9.66 -9.15 4.70
N GLU A 141 -10.23 -7.96 4.44
CA GLU A 141 -10.57 -7.53 3.09
C GLU A 141 -9.30 -7.07 2.35
N ARG A 142 -8.89 -7.89 1.38
CA ARG A 142 -7.75 -7.59 0.52
C ARG A 142 -8.03 -6.31 -0.30
N PRO A 143 -7.06 -5.36 -0.40
CA PRO A 143 -7.26 -4.10 -1.10
C PRO A 143 -7.66 -4.28 -2.57
N ILE A 144 -7.11 -5.31 -3.22
CA ILE A 144 -7.46 -5.74 -4.57
C ILE A 144 -7.98 -7.17 -4.46
N VAL A 145 -9.19 -7.42 -4.95
CA VAL A 145 -9.78 -8.76 -4.90
C VAL A 145 -9.29 -9.57 -6.09
N GLU A 146 -9.03 -10.86 -5.86
CA GLU A 146 -8.69 -11.78 -6.93
C GLU A 146 -9.87 -11.90 -7.90
N PRO A 147 -9.64 -11.76 -9.22
CA PRO A 147 -10.68 -11.97 -10.21
C PRO A 147 -11.28 -13.38 -10.02
N GLY A 148 -12.60 -13.45 -9.82
CA GLY A 148 -13.33 -14.71 -9.59
C GLY A 148 -13.69 -15.02 -8.13
N ARG A 149 -13.23 -14.22 -7.16
CA ARG A 149 -13.70 -14.33 -5.77
C ARG A 149 -14.90 -13.41 -5.55
N THR A 150 -16.00 -13.69 -6.25
CA THR A 150 -17.30 -13.09 -5.96
C THR A 150 -17.67 -13.50 -4.54
N ARG A 151 -17.90 -12.53 -3.65
CA ARG A 151 -18.53 -12.83 -2.35
C ARG A 151 -19.91 -13.44 -2.67
N HIS A 152 -20.06 -14.72 -2.36
CA HIS A 152 -21.36 -15.37 -2.27
C HIS A 152 -22.17 -14.81 -1.10
#